data_AF-A0AAY5KFZ3-F1
#
_entry.id   AF-A0AAY5KFZ3-F1
#
_cell.length_a   1.000
_cell.length_b   1.000
_cell.length_c   1.000
_cell.angle_alpha   90.00
_cell.angle_beta   90.00
_cell.angle_gamma   90.00
#
_symmetry.space_group_name_H-M   'P 1'
#
loop_
_entity.id
_entity.type
_entity.pdbx_description
1 polymer ?
#
loop_
_entity_poly.entity_id
_entity_poly.type
_entity_poly.pdbx_seq_one_letter_code
_entity_poly.pdbx_strand_id
1 'polypeptide(L)' 'MKAYLVLLLLLPLCTADHHIECYGEDFLMLRNQLLKCSSKTEQACYTRKSGEKGCARLEFCSRPGWTCCYQNRCNA' A
#
# COMPACT_ATOMS: atom_id res chain seq x y z
N MET A 1 -34.47 -1.53 -4.25
CA MET A 1 -33.73 -0.24 -4.21
C MET A 1 -32.56 -0.20 -3.22
N LYS A 2 -32.61 -0.88 -2.07
CA LYS A 2 -31.48 -0.90 -1.10
C LYS A 2 -30.27 -1.75 -1.53
N ALA A 3 -30.48 -2.86 -2.23
CA ALA A 3 -29.39 -3.77 -2.65
C ALA A 3 -28.40 -3.14 -3.65
N TYR A 4 -28.90 -2.32 -4.58
CA TYR A 4 -28.07 -1.61 -5.56
C TYR A 4 -27.11 -0.62 -4.90
N LEU A 5 -27.51 -0.03 -3.77
CA LEU A 5 -26.71 0.93 -3.02
C LEU A 5 -25.53 0.23 -2.32
N VAL A 6 -25.76 -0.99 -1.82
CA VAL A 6 -24.70 -1.86 -1.28
C VAL A 6 -23.74 -2.30 -2.40
N LEU A 7 -24.27 -2.66 -3.57
CA LEU A 7 -23.45 -3.04 -4.73
C LEU A 7 -22.56 -1.88 -5.19
N LEU A 8 -23.09 -0.65 -5.21
CA LEU A 8 -22.37 0.58 -5.54
C LEU A 8 -21.21 0.87 -4.57
N LEU A 9 -21.40 0.60 -3.27
CA LEU A 9 -20.37 0.77 -2.24
C LEU A 9 -19.23 -0.25 -2.36
N LEU A 10 -19.50 -1.44 -2.93
CA LEU A 10 -18.52 -2.51 -3.07
C LEU A 10 -17.70 -2.44 -4.37
N LEU A 11 -18.19 -1.75 -5.40
CA LEU A 11 -17.48 -1.52 -6.66
C LEU A 11 -16.01 -1.07 -6.50
N PRO A 12 -15.65 -0.08 -5.66
CA PRO A 12 -14.26 0.36 -5.56
C PRO A 12 -13.31 -0.72 -5.04
N LEU A 13 -13.79 -1.60 -4.15
CA LEU A 13 -12.99 -2.72 -3.61
C LEU A 13 -12.69 -3.78 -4.68
N CYS A 14 -13.55 -3.93 -5.68
CA CYS A 14 -13.36 -4.86 -6.79
C CYS A 14 -12.49 -4.29 -7.93
N THR A 15 -12.07 -3.02 -7.86
CA THR A 15 -11.33 -2.34 -8.94
C THR A 15 -9.84 -2.17 -8.69
N ALA A 16 -9.30 -2.83 -7.66
CA ALA A 16 -7.86 -2.86 -7.44
C ALA A 16 -7.24 -3.97 -8.30
N ASP A 17 -6.34 -3.58 -9.19
CA ASP A 17 -5.64 -4.53 -10.08
C ASP A 17 -4.37 -5.08 -9.42
N HIS A 18 -3.84 -4.39 -8.40
CA HIS A 18 -2.59 -4.75 -7.74
C HIS A 18 -2.71 -4.73 -6.21
N HIS A 19 -2.07 -5.72 -5.61
CA HIS A 19 -2.02 -5.92 -4.16
C HIS A 19 -0.58 -6.20 -3.70
N ILE A 20 -0.17 -5.55 -2.63
CA ILE A 20 1.11 -5.83 -1.96
C ILE A 20 0.95 -5.66 -0.44
N GLU A 21 1.61 -6.52 0.32
CA GLU A 21 1.69 -6.39 1.78
C GLU A 21 3.04 -5.79 2.17
N CYS A 22 3.05 -4.74 3.01
CA CYS A 22 4.27 -4.09 3.46
C CYS A 22 4.18 -3.75 4.95
N TYR A 23 5.32 -3.58 5.61
CA TYR A 23 5.36 -2.97 6.94
C TYR A 23 5.29 -1.44 6.83
N GLY A 24 4.63 -0.79 7.78
CA GLY A 24 4.53 0.67 7.81
C GLY A 24 3.87 1.23 9.05
N GLU A 25 3.43 2.48 8.94
CA GLU A 25 2.65 3.16 9.98
C GLU A 25 1.15 3.07 9.63
N ASP A 26 0.32 2.63 10.57
CA ASP A 26 -1.13 2.52 10.38
C ASP A 26 -1.88 3.80 10.74
N PHE A 27 -3.22 3.78 10.67
CA PHE A 27 -4.07 4.93 10.98
C PHE A 27 -4.06 5.33 12.47
N LEU A 28 -3.52 4.49 13.35
CA LEU A 28 -3.31 4.77 14.78
C LEU A 28 -1.88 5.24 15.06
N MET A 29 -1.09 5.54 14.02
CA MET A 29 0.31 5.95 14.11
C MET A 29 1.21 4.87 14.75
N LEU A 30 0.79 3.61 14.70
CA LEU A 30 1.63 2.49 15.15
C LEU A 30 2.57 2.08 14.03
N ARG A 31 3.87 2.02 14.34
CA ARG A 31 4.90 1.60 13.39
C ARG A 31 4.99 0.09 13.28
N ASN A 32 5.60 -0.37 12.19
CA ASN A 32 5.82 -1.78 11.84
C ASN A 32 4.52 -2.60 11.78
N GLN A 33 3.41 -1.97 11.41
CA GLN A 33 2.14 -2.64 11.19
C GLN A 33 2.10 -3.25 9.78
N LEU A 34 1.37 -4.36 9.64
CA LEU A 34 1.14 -5.00 8.35
C LEU A 34 0.09 -4.20 7.56
N LEU A 35 0.54 -3.50 6.53
CA LEU A 35 -0.31 -2.76 5.61
C LEU A 35 -0.68 -3.65 4.42
N LYS A 36 -1.98 -3.71 4.12
CA LYS A 36 -2.51 -4.37 2.92
C LYS A 36 -2.84 -3.32 1.87
N CYS A 37 -1.90 -3.07 0.98
CA CYS A 37 -2.02 -2.02 -0.01
C CYS A 37 -2.73 -2.53 -1.26
N SER A 38 -3.66 -1.72 -1.75
CA SER A 38 -4.46 -2.00 -2.94
C SER A 38 -4.47 -0.76 -3.83
N SER A 39 -4.21 -0.94 -5.11
CA SER A 39 -4.12 0.17 -6.07
C SER A 39 -4.44 -0.32 -7.49
N LYS A 40 -4.83 0.62 -8.35
CA LYS A 40 -4.96 0.41 -9.80
C LYS A 40 -3.61 0.37 -10.53
N THR A 41 -2.55 0.79 -9.87
CA THR A 41 -1.19 0.82 -10.40
C THR A 41 -0.28 0.00 -9.50
N GLU A 42 0.74 -0.62 -10.08
CA GLU A 42 1.76 -1.33 -9.29
C GLU A 42 2.36 -0.45 -8.19
N GLN A 43 2.62 -1.09 -7.05
CA GLN A 43 3.21 -0.49 -5.87
C GLN A 43 4.35 -1.39 -5.36
N ALA A 44 5.27 -0.79 -4.62
CA ALA A 44 6.37 -1.45 -3.94
C ALA A 44 6.35 -1.09 -2.46
N CYS A 45 6.96 -1.94 -1.64
CA CYS A 45 7.27 -1.57 -0.27
C CYS A 45 8.45 -0.61 -0.27
N TYR A 46 8.39 0.42 0.57
CA TYR A 46 9.49 1.36 0.74
C TYR A 46 9.98 1.41 2.19
N THR A 47 11.22 1.87 2.33
CA THR A 47 11.82 2.37 3.58
C THR A 47 12.58 3.65 3.28
N ARG A 48 12.35 4.71 4.06
CA ARG A 48 13.10 5.97 3.94
C ARG A 48 14.26 5.98 4.93
N LYS A 49 15.22 6.88 4.70
CA LYS A 49 16.35 7.10 5.63
C LYS A 49 15.90 7.44 7.07
N SER A 50 14.72 8.04 7.25
CA SER A 50 14.14 8.34 8.56
C SER A 50 13.62 7.10 9.30
N GLY A 51 13.56 5.93 8.65
CA GLY A 51 12.90 4.73 9.17
C GLY A 51 11.40 4.66 8.87
N GLU A 52 10.84 5.64 8.16
CA GLU A 52 9.46 5.58 7.63
C GLU A 52 9.33 4.43 6.63
N LYS A 53 8.28 3.63 6.76
CA LYS A 53 8.00 2.47 5.91
C LYS A 53 6.56 2.51 5.41
N GLY A 54 6.31 1.90 4.26
CA GLY A 54 4.94 1.72 3.76
C GLY A 54 4.91 1.24 2.32
N CYS A 55 3.83 1.58 1.63
CA CYS A 55 3.63 1.29 0.21
C CYS A 55 3.75 2.57 -0.62
N ALA A 56 4.38 2.48 -1.79
CA ALA A 56 4.47 3.59 -2.71
C ALA A 56 4.34 3.14 -4.16
N ARG A 57 3.89 4.04 -5.03
CA ARG A 57 3.94 3.79 -6.48
C ARG A 57 5.40 3.67 -6.94
N LEU A 58 5.63 2.90 -7.99
CA LEU A 58 6.98 2.61 -8.48
C LEU A 58 7.78 3.87 -8.85
N GLU A 59 7.11 4.93 -9.31
CA GLU A 59 7.72 6.23 -9.63
C GLU A 59 8.43 6.90 -8.45
N PHE A 60 8.06 6.57 -7.20
CA PHE A 60 8.72 7.10 -6.00
C PHE A 60 9.99 6.33 -5.66
N CYS A 61 10.18 5.12 -6.18
CA CYS A 61 11.33 4.27 -5.86
C CYS A 61 12.65 4.75 -6.48
N SER A 62 12.60 5.63 -7.48
CA SER A 62 13.77 6.30 -8.03
C SER A 62 14.18 7.55 -7.24
N ARG A 63 13.37 7.99 -6.26
CA ARG A 63 13.64 9.21 -5.51
C ARG A 63 14.79 9.01 -4.52
N PRO A 64 15.72 9.98 -4.40
CA PRO A 64 16.78 9.92 -3.41
C PRO A 64 16.23 9.73 -1.99
N GLY A 65 16.84 8.83 -1.22
CA GLY A 65 16.45 8.56 0.16
C GLY A 65 15.29 7.59 0.33
N TRP A 66 14.80 6.99 -0.75
CA TRP A 66 13.86 5.88 -0.75
C TRP A 66 14.60 4.59 -1.11
N THR A 67 14.36 3.54 -0.34
CA THR A 67 14.76 2.17 -0.68
C THR A 67 13.48 1.40 -0.93
N CYS A 68 13.33 0.79 -2.10
CA CYS A 68 12.16 0.00 -2.45
C CYS A 68 12.48 -1.49 -2.63
N CYS A 69 11.48 -2.31 -2.40
CA CYS A 69 11.49 -3.74 -2.72
C CYS A 69 10.08 -4.20 -3.16
N TYR A 70 10.01 -5.26 -3.95
CA TYR A 70 8.83 -5.57 -4.79
C TYR A 70 8.08 -6.84 -4.38
N GLN A 71 8.39 -7.38 -3.20
CA GLN A 71 7.83 -8.63 -2.70
C GLN A 71 7.01 -8.36 -1.44
N ASN A 72 6.06 -9.25 -1.13
CA ASN A 72 5.29 -9.12 0.10
C ASN A 72 6.22 -9.12 1.32
N ARG A 73 6.03 -8.13 2.19
CA ARG A 73 6.69 -7.97 3.50
C ARG A 73 8.22 -7.83 3.42
N CYS A 74 8.75 -7.45 2.26
CA CYS A 74 10.19 -7.37 2.02
C CYS A 74 10.90 -6.22 2.75
N ASN A 75 10.14 -5.28 3.32
CA ASN A 75 10.67 -4.15 4.10
C ASN A 75 10.61 -4.38 5.62
N ALA A 76 10.71 -5.64 6.06
CA ALA A 76 10.86 -6.01 7.47
C ALA A 76 12.11 -5.37 8.09
#